data_AF-A0A6J1IBH1-F1
#
_entry.id   AF-A0A6J1IBH1-F1
#
_cell.length_a   1.000
_cell.length_b   1.000
_cell.length_c   1.000
_cell.angle_alpha   90.00
_cell.angle_beta   90.00
_cell.angle_gamma   90.00
#
_symmetry.space_group_name_H-M   'P 1'
#
loop_
_entity.id
_entity.type
_entity.pdbx_description
1 polymer ?
#
loop_
_entity_poly.entity_id
_entity_poly.type
_entity_poly.pdbx_seq_one_letter_code
_entity_poly.pdbx_strand_id
1 'polypeptide(L)'
;MIVIRCRSLLFFRRLCHSSLQLPVPPRPIDSESCTNCIKNCSTIKSLKCVHTSILKANLHLNLFFCTTLISQSVLLNVMACIHSEKEADDVCRMAMDHELGLNQSVQNAAVGMYARCGRIDTAQEIFNGIHSKDLVSWASMIEAYVQADLPLKAMEIFREMTLKGLLPDSITLLGVIRACLALGSFSQACFVHGFVIRRLFGNQIVVETAIVDLYVKCGSLIYARKVFDNIKERNVISWSTMISGYGLHGHGRKAICLFNEMKNSTKPDHITFVSILAACSHAGLVAEGWDCFNAMSRDFELKPGPEHYACMVDLLGRVGKLKEAFEFISKMPIRPNAGVWGALLGACRIHSNVEMAEVAAMNLLELDPENPGRYVLLYNIYLSSGKRKEADQIRALMKQRGLRKIAGHTIIQIKNKVHTFVAGDRSHPQTEMVYSELDKVIYRIQEEGYTPDLNFVLHDVEEETKERLLYVHSEKLAIVFGLLNSGSGSVVRLQKNLRVCVDCHTFMKFVSKVARREIIVRDARRFHQFKDGTCSCGDYW
;
A
#
# COMPACT_ATOMS: atom_id res chain seq x y z
N MET A 1 -21.38 39.01 41.01
CA MET A 1 -22.12 39.65 39.91
C MET A 1 -21.30 40.86 39.45
N ILE A 2 -20.46 40.70 38.44
CA ILE A 2 -19.68 41.81 37.84
C ILE A 2 -20.22 42.00 36.43
N VAL A 3 -20.92 43.10 36.23
CA VAL A 3 -21.53 43.49 34.94
C VAL A 3 -20.42 43.95 34.00
N ILE A 4 -20.03 43.11 33.05
CA ILE A 4 -19.08 43.48 31.98
C ILE A 4 -19.87 44.13 30.83
N ARG A 5 -19.66 45.43 30.63
CA ARG A 5 -20.31 46.24 29.58
C ARG A 5 -19.87 45.84 28.17
N CYS A 6 -20.80 45.22 27.44
CA CYS A 6 -21.26 45.49 26.06
C CYS A 6 -20.34 45.74 24.84
N ARG A 7 -19.00 45.78 24.91
CA ARG A 7 -18.17 45.97 23.68
C ARG A 7 -17.53 44.68 23.12
N SER A 8 -17.25 43.69 23.95
CA SER A 8 -16.54 42.46 23.54
C SER A 8 -17.42 41.45 22.78
N LEU A 9 -18.73 41.44 23.04
CA LEU A 9 -19.70 40.52 22.44
C LEU A 9 -20.00 40.82 20.95
N LEU A 10 -19.87 42.07 20.52
CA LEU A 10 -20.07 42.46 19.12
C LEU A 10 -18.92 41.99 18.20
N PHE A 11 -17.72 41.82 18.75
CA PHE A 11 -16.56 41.32 18.00
C PHE A 11 -16.62 39.78 17.87
N PHE A 12 -17.04 39.08 18.93
CA PHE A 12 -17.28 37.63 18.93
C PHE A 12 -18.38 37.22 17.94
N ARG A 13 -19.44 38.03 17.80
CA ARG A 13 -20.54 37.75 16.85
C ARG A 13 -20.15 37.89 15.37
N ARG A 14 -19.11 38.67 15.05
CA ARG A 14 -18.63 38.87 13.66
C ARG A 14 -17.77 37.72 13.14
N LEU A 15 -17.19 36.90 14.01
CA LEU A 15 -16.35 35.76 13.64
C LEU A 15 -17.14 34.47 13.36
N CYS A 16 -18.40 34.36 13.81
CA CYS A 16 -19.12 33.08 13.85
C CYS A 16 -20.41 32.96 13.02
N HIS A 17 -20.80 33.91 12.15
CA HIS A 17 -21.67 33.74 10.95
C HIS A 17 -22.47 35.00 10.60
N SER A 18 -22.72 35.17 9.29
CA SER A 18 -23.72 36.05 8.70
C SER A 18 -25.14 35.56 8.98
N SER A 19 -26.06 36.52 9.10
CA SER A 19 -27.54 36.41 9.10
C SER A 19 -28.29 36.19 10.44
N LEU A 20 -29.18 37.18 10.65
CA LEU A 20 -30.39 37.25 11.47
C LEU A 20 -30.31 37.53 13.00
N GLN A 21 -31.02 38.61 13.33
CA GLN A 21 -31.22 39.26 14.61
C GLN A 21 -32.32 38.56 15.42
N LEU A 22 -32.12 38.44 16.75
CA LEU A 22 -33.09 38.70 17.82
C LEU A 22 -32.33 38.65 19.18
N PRO A 23 -32.79 39.36 20.24
CA PRO A 23 -32.05 39.50 21.49
C PRO A 23 -32.38 38.37 22.48
N VAL A 24 -31.42 37.49 22.73
CA VAL A 24 -31.44 36.53 23.86
C VAL A 24 -30.37 37.00 24.86
N PRO A 25 -30.62 36.96 26.19
CA PRO A 25 -29.65 37.48 27.16
C PRO A 25 -28.33 36.69 27.12
N PRO A 26 -27.18 37.32 27.43
CA PRO A 26 -25.88 36.72 27.25
C PRO A 26 -25.68 35.57 28.25
N ARG A 27 -25.54 34.34 27.74
CA ARG A 27 -24.97 33.24 28.51
C ARG A 27 -23.44 33.44 28.63
N PRO A 28 -22.83 33.16 29.80
CA PRO A 28 -21.39 33.17 29.95
C PRO A 28 -20.74 32.09 29.07
N ILE A 29 -19.59 32.42 28.46
CA ILE A 29 -18.78 31.46 27.70
C ILE A 29 -18.11 30.51 28.71
N ASP A 30 -18.36 29.21 28.58
CA ASP A 30 -17.78 28.16 29.44
C ASP A 30 -16.41 27.66 28.94
N SER A 31 -15.72 26.90 29.79
CA SER A 31 -14.40 26.30 29.52
C SER A 31 -14.39 25.39 28.28
N GLU A 32 -15.53 24.73 28.02
CA GLU A 32 -15.71 23.81 26.90
C GLU A 32 -15.75 24.55 25.56
N SER A 33 -16.41 25.70 25.50
CA SER A 33 -16.43 26.59 24.33
C SER A 33 -15.02 27.11 23.98
N CYS A 34 -14.21 27.47 24.98
CA CYS A 34 -12.81 27.89 24.76
C CYS A 34 -11.93 26.75 24.23
N THR A 35 -12.12 25.54 24.77
CA THR A 35 -11.38 24.35 24.35
C THR A 35 -11.66 23.98 22.89
N ASN A 36 -12.92 24.09 22.45
CA ASN A 36 -13.29 23.87 21.04
C ASN A 36 -12.68 24.93 20.10
N CYS A 37 -12.62 26.20 20.50
CA CYS A 37 -11.96 27.24 19.72
C CYS A 37 -10.45 27.00 19.56
N ILE A 38 -9.78 26.51 20.60
CA ILE A 38 -8.35 26.15 20.55
C ILE A 38 -8.12 24.95 19.63
N LYS A 39 -8.97 23.91 19.72
CA LYS A 39 -8.89 22.72 18.86
C LYS A 39 -9.08 23.05 17.37
N ASN A 40 -9.83 24.10 17.05
CA ASN A 40 -10.07 24.55 15.69
C ASN A 40 -8.98 25.50 15.14
N CYS A 41 -7.96 25.84 15.93
CA CYS A 41 -6.82 26.63 15.46
C CYS A 41 -5.86 25.77 14.64
N SER A 42 -5.80 25.99 13.33
CA SER A 42 -4.88 25.30 12.42
C SER A 42 -3.51 25.98 12.30
N THR A 43 -3.30 27.14 12.92
CA THR A 43 -2.04 27.90 12.85
C THR A 43 -1.67 28.57 14.18
N ILE A 44 -0.36 28.73 14.44
CA ILE A 44 0.16 29.44 15.62
C ILE A 44 -0.40 30.87 15.70
N LYS A 45 -0.62 31.54 14.57
CA LYS A 45 -1.19 32.89 14.50
C LYS A 45 -2.64 32.93 14.98
N SER A 46 -3.46 31.95 14.56
CA SER A 46 -4.83 31.80 15.05
C SER A 46 -4.88 31.50 16.55
N LEU A 47 -3.97 30.64 17.04
CA LEU A 47 -3.88 30.29 18.46
C LEU A 47 -3.48 31.49 19.33
N LYS A 48 -2.50 32.29 18.90
CA LYS A 48 -2.11 33.56 19.58
C LYS A 48 -3.25 34.57 19.61
N CYS A 49 -4.09 34.62 18.57
CA CYS A 49 -5.24 35.51 18.50
C CYS A 49 -6.35 35.08 19.48
N VAL A 50 -6.63 33.77 19.56
CA VAL A 50 -7.55 33.19 20.55
C VAL A 50 -7.05 33.44 21.97
N HIS A 51 -5.76 33.18 22.23
CA HIS A 51 -5.14 33.46 23.53
C HIS A 51 -5.27 34.93 23.94
N THR A 52 -4.94 35.85 23.03
CA THR A 52 -5.04 37.30 23.27
C THR A 52 -6.49 37.72 23.54
N SER A 53 -7.46 37.06 22.90
CA SER A 53 -8.89 37.33 23.09
C SER A 53 -9.41 36.78 24.42
N ILE A 54 -8.92 35.62 24.87
CA ILE A 54 -9.22 35.05 26.20
C ILE A 54 -8.68 35.98 27.30
N LEU A 55 -7.44 36.46 27.16
CA LEU A 55 -6.85 37.42 28.08
C LEU A 55 -7.63 38.75 28.13
N LYS A 56 -8.04 39.27 26.97
CA LYS A 56 -8.84 40.52 26.88
C LYS A 56 -10.26 40.38 27.40
N ALA A 57 -10.81 39.17 27.45
CA ALA A 57 -12.17 38.91 27.90
C ALA A 57 -12.30 38.77 29.42
N ASN A 58 -11.19 38.77 30.19
CA ASN A 58 -11.17 38.47 31.64
C ASN A 58 -11.97 37.20 31.98
N LEU A 59 -12.01 36.24 31.05
CA LEU A 59 -12.44 34.89 31.37
C LEU A 59 -11.37 34.36 32.32
N HIS A 60 -11.73 34.09 33.58
CA HIS A 60 -10.84 33.55 34.61
C HIS A 60 -10.42 32.10 34.27
N LEU A 61 -9.76 31.92 33.12
CA LEU A 61 -8.88 30.79 32.84
C LEU A 61 -7.49 31.26 33.30
N ASN A 62 -6.90 30.56 34.26
CA ASN A 62 -5.59 30.89 34.80
C ASN A 62 -4.57 31.03 33.64
N LEU A 63 -3.76 32.10 33.62
CA LEU A 63 -2.75 32.34 32.58
C LEU A 63 -1.85 31.11 32.37
N PHE A 64 -1.53 30.41 33.47
CA PHE A 64 -0.81 29.15 33.49
C PHE A 64 -1.49 28.04 32.67
N PHE A 65 -2.81 27.89 32.80
CA PHE A 65 -3.58 26.89 32.07
C PHE A 65 -3.58 27.17 30.56
N CYS A 66 -3.70 28.44 30.16
CA CYS A 66 -3.64 28.83 28.76
C CYS A 66 -2.24 28.62 28.16
N THR A 67 -1.16 28.89 28.90
CA THR A 67 0.21 28.65 28.43
C THR A 67 0.49 27.15 28.30
N THR A 68 0.07 26.33 29.26
CA THR A 68 0.25 24.87 29.21
C THR A 68 -0.49 24.24 28.03
N LEU A 69 -1.72 24.68 27.73
CA LEU A 69 -2.47 24.21 26.55
C LEU A 69 -1.81 24.60 25.22
N ILE A 70 -1.24 25.80 25.14
CA ILE A 70 -0.51 26.24 23.94
C ILE A 70 0.78 25.44 23.77
N SER A 71 1.55 25.28 24.84
CA SER A 71 2.77 24.45 24.84
C SER A 71 2.46 23.02 24.45
N GLN A 72 1.39 22.42 24.98
CA GLN A 72 0.93 21.09 24.61
C GLN A 72 0.56 21.02 23.11
N SER A 73 -0.24 21.96 22.60
CA SER A 73 -0.63 21.98 21.18
C SER A 73 0.56 22.14 20.23
N VAL A 74 1.49 23.03 20.56
CA VAL A 74 2.72 23.23 19.77
C VAL A 74 3.57 21.96 19.80
N LEU A 75 3.75 21.35 20.98
CA LEU A 75 4.53 20.13 21.14
C LEU A 75 3.96 18.97 20.32
N LEU A 76 2.64 18.77 20.34
CA LEU A 76 1.97 17.74 19.54
C LEU A 76 2.21 17.94 18.04
N ASN A 77 2.13 19.18 17.56
CA ASN A 77 2.40 19.50 16.15
C ASN A 77 3.87 19.29 15.78
N VAL A 78 4.81 19.64 16.68
CA VAL A 78 6.24 19.42 16.46
C VAL A 78 6.53 17.92 16.38
N MET A 79 6.09 17.14 17.37
CA MET A 79 6.28 15.68 17.42
C MET A 79 5.77 14.97 16.16
N ALA A 80 4.71 15.48 15.53
CA ALA A 80 4.16 14.94 14.29
C ALA A 80 5.14 15.00 13.09
N CYS A 81 6.10 15.92 13.11
CA CYS A 81 7.01 16.20 11.99
C CYS A 81 8.45 15.68 12.18
N ILE A 82 8.76 15.09 13.33
CA ILE A 82 10.12 14.64 13.65
C ILE A 82 10.38 13.26 13.03
N HIS A 83 11.56 13.14 12.42
CA HIS A 83 12.08 11.92 11.81
C HIS A 83 13.52 11.59 12.26
N SER A 84 14.16 12.46 13.05
CA SER A 84 15.51 12.30 13.57
C SER A 84 15.47 11.88 15.05
N GLU A 85 16.30 10.91 15.43
CA GLU A 85 16.40 10.45 16.82
C GLU A 85 16.84 11.58 17.77
N LYS A 86 17.84 12.38 17.37
CA LYS A 86 18.35 13.47 18.20
C LYS A 86 17.28 14.53 18.48
N GLU A 87 16.54 14.90 17.44
CA GLU A 87 15.47 15.88 17.57
C GLU A 87 14.31 15.33 18.41
N ALA A 88 14.02 14.02 18.32
CA ALA A 88 13.02 13.38 19.16
C ALA A 88 13.39 13.45 20.65
N ASP A 89 14.65 13.20 20.99
CA ASP A 89 15.15 13.27 22.37
C ASP A 89 15.18 14.71 22.91
N ASP A 90 15.50 15.70 22.07
CA ASP A 90 15.42 17.11 22.43
C ASP A 90 13.98 17.55 22.72
N VAL A 91 13.03 17.14 21.86
CA VAL A 91 11.60 17.44 22.02
C VAL A 91 11.01 16.75 23.26
N CYS A 92 11.42 15.52 23.56
CA CYS A 92 11.02 14.82 24.78
C CYS A 92 11.59 15.48 26.05
N ARG A 93 12.85 15.94 26.04
CA ARG A 93 13.40 16.73 27.16
C ARG A 93 12.61 18.01 27.38
N MET A 94 12.30 18.74 26.31
CA MET A 94 11.46 19.94 26.37
C MET A 94 10.07 19.64 26.97
N ALA A 95 9.48 18.48 26.64
CA ALA A 95 8.21 18.06 27.22
C ALA A 95 8.31 17.81 28.74
N MET A 96 9.43 17.24 29.22
CA MET A 96 9.68 17.01 30.63
C MET A 96 9.92 18.33 31.38
N ASP A 97 10.71 19.24 30.81
CA ASP A 97 11.02 20.55 31.38
C ASP A 97 9.77 21.43 31.57
N HIS A 98 8.74 21.22 30.74
CA HIS A 98 7.45 21.88 30.83
C HIS A 98 6.38 21.08 31.62
N GLU A 99 6.78 20.03 32.35
CA GLU A 99 5.88 19.16 33.13
C GLU A 99 4.77 18.47 32.30
N LEU A 100 4.96 18.36 30.98
CA LEU A 100 4.02 17.76 30.05
C LEU A 100 4.32 16.27 29.77
N GLY A 101 5.42 15.72 30.28
CA GLY A 101 5.85 14.34 29.99
C GLY A 101 4.92 13.24 30.48
N LEU A 102 4.08 13.51 31.49
CA LEU A 102 3.04 12.60 31.97
C LEU A 102 1.67 12.83 31.30
N ASN A 103 1.56 13.83 30.42
CA ASN A 103 0.32 14.08 29.69
C ASN A 103 0.11 12.97 28.65
N GLN A 104 -1.01 12.26 28.76
CA GLN A 104 -1.30 11.11 27.90
C GLN A 104 -1.32 11.45 26.41
N SER A 105 -1.79 12.63 26.00
CA SER A 105 -1.76 13.03 24.58
C SER A 105 -0.32 13.21 24.09
N VAL A 106 0.56 13.77 24.93
CA VAL A 106 1.98 13.93 24.63
C VAL A 106 2.69 12.58 24.58
N GLN A 107 2.39 11.67 25.52
CA GLN A 107 2.90 10.30 25.50
C GLN A 107 2.44 9.54 24.24
N ASN A 108 1.17 9.64 23.87
CA ASN A 108 0.63 9.03 22.64
C ASN A 108 1.29 9.58 21.36
N ALA A 109 1.61 10.88 21.33
CA ALA A 109 2.34 11.50 20.22
C ALA A 109 3.82 11.09 20.20
N ALA A 110 4.46 10.96 21.36
CA ALA A 110 5.83 10.50 21.50
C ALA A 110 6.00 9.05 21.01
N VAL A 111 5.02 8.16 21.25
CA VAL A 111 4.98 6.81 20.68
C VAL A 111 5.10 6.85 19.15
N GLY A 112 4.28 7.66 18.49
CA GLY A 112 4.31 7.81 17.03
C GLY A 112 5.59 8.48 16.52
N MET A 113 6.13 9.44 17.27
CA MET A 113 7.39 10.12 16.94
C MET A 113 8.56 9.14 16.96
N TYR A 114 8.78 8.42 18.05
CA TYR A 114 9.89 7.47 18.16
C TYR A 114 9.79 6.32 17.16
N ALA A 115 8.57 5.86 16.84
CA ALA A 115 8.36 4.87 15.79
C ALA A 115 8.83 5.38 14.42
N ARG A 116 8.53 6.63 14.06
CA ARG A 116 9.03 7.27 12.82
C ARG A 116 10.55 7.43 12.79
N CYS A 117 11.17 7.63 13.95
CA CYS A 117 12.63 7.70 14.08
C CYS A 117 13.31 6.32 14.06
N GLY A 118 12.56 5.21 13.95
CA GLY A 118 13.11 3.85 13.96
C GLY A 118 13.30 3.25 15.35
N ARG A 119 12.94 3.96 16.42
CA ARG A 119 13.05 3.54 17.83
C ARG A 119 11.76 2.93 18.36
N ILE A 120 11.35 1.83 17.74
CA ILE A 120 10.11 1.12 18.12
C ILE A 120 10.16 0.52 19.53
N ASP A 121 11.36 0.21 20.02
CA ASP A 121 11.67 -0.18 21.39
C ASP A 121 11.26 0.91 22.39
N THR A 122 11.73 2.15 22.18
CA THR A 122 11.38 3.29 23.02
C THR A 122 9.91 3.63 22.94
N ALA A 123 9.31 3.54 21.75
CA ALA A 123 7.86 3.72 21.59
C ALA A 123 7.06 2.71 22.44
N GLN A 124 7.48 1.44 22.47
CA GLN A 124 6.85 0.41 23.30
C GLN A 124 7.05 0.68 24.80
N GLU A 125 8.23 1.14 25.23
CA GLU A 125 8.49 1.52 26.62
C GLU A 125 7.58 2.65 27.09
N ILE A 126 7.46 3.72 26.29
CA ILE A 126 6.57 4.84 26.57
C ILE A 126 5.13 4.35 26.66
N PHE A 127 4.67 3.55 25.68
CA PHE A 127 3.33 2.96 25.70
C PHE A 127 3.10 2.15 26.97
N ASN A 128 4.04 1.29 27.35
CA ASN A 128 3.94 0.49 28.57
C ASN A 128 3.80 1.36 29.83
N GLY A 129 4.54 2.47 29.90
CA GLY A 129 4.50 3.45 31.00
C GLY A 129 3.19 4.23 31.16
N ILE A 130 2.31 4.28 30.14
CA ILE A 130 1.00 4.93 30.24
C ILE A 130 0.12 4.14 31.22
N HIS A 131 -0.23 4.76 32.35
CA HIS A 131 -0.96 4.09 33.44
C HIS A 131 -2.39 3.69 33.04
N SER A 132 -3.15 4.62 32.43
CA SER A 132 -4.52 4.38 31.96
C SER A 132 -4.61 4.61 30.45
N LYS A 133 -4.39 3.55 29.68
CA LYS A 133 -4.37 3.59 28.21
C LYS A 133 -5.78 3.77 27.66
N ASP A 134 -6.00 4.84 26.90
CA ASP A 134 -7.23 5.10 26.16
C ASP A 134 -7.16 4.53 24.74
N LEU A 135 -8.24 4.66 23.96
CA LEU A 135 -8.28 4.19 22.58
C LEU A 135 -7.16 4.80 21.73
N VAL A 136 -6.80 6.06 21.98
CA VAL A 136 -5.71 6.75 21.27
C VAL A 136 -4.36 6.12 21.59
N SER A 137 -4.09 5.74 22.85
CA SER A 137 -2.86 5.02 23.22
C SER A 137 -2.72 3.71 22.45
N TRP A 138 -3.79 2.92 22.36
CA TRP A 138 -3.78 1.66 21.62
C TRP A 138 -3.64 1.87 20.12
N ALA A 139 -4.38 2.83 19.55
CA ALA A 139 -4.30 3.16 18.12
C ALA A 139 -2.90 3.67 17.74
N SER A 140 -2.28 4.52 18.57
CA SER A 140 -0.91 5.00 18.37
C SER A 140 0.10 3.85 18.33
N MET A 141 -0.01 2.87 19.23
CA MET A 141 0.92 1.74 19.25
C MET A 141 0.71 0.77 18.07
N ILE A 142 -0.54 0.55 17.67
CA ILE A 142 -0.87 -0.23 16.45
C ILE A 142 -0.25 0.43 15.22
N GLU A 143 -0.45 1.74 15.04
CA GLU A 143 0.11 2.49 13.91
C GLU A 143 1.64 2.54 13.97
N ALA A 144 2.24 2.69 15.15
CA ALA A 144 3.68 2.63 15.36
C ALA A 144 4.27 1.30 14.86
N TYR A 145 3.64 0.17 15.19
CA TYR A 145 4.08 -1.13 14.70
C TYR A 145 3.87 -1.31 13.19
N VAL A 146 2.81 -0.75 12.62
CA VAL A 146 2.61 -0.75 11.16
C VAL A 146 3.71 0.06 10.46
N GLN A 147 4.09 1.23 11.00
CA GLN A 147 5.15 2.07 10.46
C GLN A 147 6.53 1.42 10.56
N ALA A 148 6.76 0.64 11.61
CA ALA A 148 8.00 -0.13 11.81
C ALA A 148 8.06 -1.45 11.00
N ASP A 149 7.13 -1.70 10.07
CA ASP A 149 7.01 -2.95 9.29
C ASP A 149 6.91 -4.22 10.17
N LEU A 150 6.21 -4.10 11.30
CA LEU A 150 5.97 -5.18 12.27
C LEU A 150 4.46 -5.48 12.43
N PRO A 151 3.74 -5.84 11.35
CA PRO A 151 2.28 -5.96 11.39
C PRO A 151 1.76 -7.09 12.28
N LEU A 152 2.55 -8.13 12.55
CA LEU A 152 2.17 -9.17 13.51
C LEU A 152 2.08 -8.61 14.95
N LYS A 153 3.03 -7.76 15.35
CA LYS A 153 2.99 -7.10 16.66
C LYS A 153 1.81 -6.12 16.76
N ALA A 154 1.47 -5.42 15.68
CA ALA A 154 0.26 -4.60 15.62
C ALA A 154 -1.02 -5.44 15.90
N MET A 155 -1.10 -6.66 15.35
CA MET A 155 -2.20 -7.59 15.62
C MET A 155 -2.20 -8.12 17.06
N GLU A 156 -1.03 -8.31 17.67
CA GLU A 156 -0.89 -8.69 19.08
C GLU A 156 -1.40 -7.57 20.01
N ILE A 157 -1.03 -6.31 19.76
CA ILE A 157 -1.53 -5.15 20.51
C ILE A 157 -3.05 -5.02 20.37
N PHE A 158 -3.58 -5.21 19.17
CA PHE A 158 -5.04 -5.24 18.96
C PHE A 158 -5.73 -6.35 19.75
N ARG A 159 -5.13 -7.55 19.79
CA ARG A 159 -5.64 -8.66 20.59
C ARG A 159 -5.58 -8.35 22.08
N GLU A 160 -4.50 -7.75 22.58
CA GLU A 160 -4.38 -7.34 23.98
C GLU A 160 -5.46 -6.31 24.36
N MET A 161 -5.65 -5.28 23.53
CA MET A 161 -6.71 -4.28 23.70
C MET A 161 -8.10 -4.92 23.84
N THR A 162 -8.43 -5.84 22.94
CA THR A 162 -9.73 -6.52 22.93
C THR A 162 -9.91 -7.47 24.11
N LEU A 163 -8.85 -8.14 24.57
CA LEU A 163 -8.86 -8.97 25.78
C LEU A 163 -9.08 -8.15 27.06
N LYS A 164 -8.67 -6.88 27.07
CA LYS A 164 -8.96 -5.92 28.15
C LYS A 164 -10.39 -5.34 28.09
N GLY A 165 -11.22 -5.81 27.16
CA GLY A 165 -12.62 -5.39 27.03
C GLY A 165 -12.81 -4.03 26.34
N LEU A 166 -11.74 -3.42 25.81
CA LEU A 166 -11.85 -2.15 25.09
C LEU A 166 -12.40 -2.39 23.68
N LEU A 167 -13.39 -1.59 23.31
CA LEU A 167 -13.97 -1.60 21.97
C LEU A 167 -13.15 -0.67 21.06
N PRO A 168 -12.52 -1.19 20.00
CA PRO A 168 -11.79 -0.37 19.04
C PRO A 168 -12.75 0.54 18.29
N ASP A 169 -12.32 1.76 18.01
CA ASP A 169 -13.02 2.71 17.15
C ASP A 169 -12.61 2.53 15.67
N SER A 170 -13.15 3.39 14.80
CA SER A 170 -12.84 3.37 13.37
C SER A 170 -11.36 3.63 13.08
N ILE A 171 -10.70 4.49 13.85
CA ILE A 171 -9.28 4.81 13.69
C ILE A 171 -8.43 3.58 14.01
N THR A 172 -8.71 2.94 15.14
CA THR A 172 -8.05 1.70 15.57
C THR A 172 -8.24 0.61 14.53
N LEU A 173 -9.47 0.42 14.03
CA LEU A 173 -9.75 -0.57 12.99
C LEU A 173 -9.02 -0.30 11.68
N LEU A 174 -8.89 0.96 11.26
CA LEU A 174 -8.11 1.30 10.07
C LEU A 174 -6.63 0.96 10.25
N GLY A 175 -6.05 1.20 11.43
CA GLY A 175 -4.69 0.76 11.76
C GLY A 175 -4.53 -0.77 11.69
N VAL A 176 -5.50 -1.52 12.24
CA VAL A 176 -5.53 -2.99 12.19
C VAL A 176 -5.67 -3.50 10.75
N ILE A 177 -6.54 -2.88 9.95
CA ILE A 177 -6.69 -3.22 8.53
C ILE A 177 -5.39 -2.95 7.78
N ARG A 178 -4.68 -1.86 8.05
CA ARG A 178 -3.35 -1.59 7.47
C ARG A 178 -2.32 -2.64 7.85
N ALA A 179 -2.30 -3.11 9.10
CA ALA A 179 -1.48 -4.24 9.49
C ALA A 179 -1.81 -5.51 8.69
N CYS A 180 -3.11 -5.80 8.51
CA CYS A 180 -3.55 -6.95 7.72
C CYS A 180 -3.22 -6.83 6.23
N LEU A 181 -3.30 -5.62 5.66
CA LEU A 181 -2.91 -5.31 4.28
C LEU A 181 -1.42 -5.57 4.06
N ALA A 182 -0.57 -5.20 5.02
CA ALA A 182 0.87 -5.48 4.98
C ALA A 182 1.16 -6.98 5.05
N LEU A 183 0.39 -7.73 5.85
CA LEU A 183 0.50 -9.20 5.91
C LEU A 183 0.00 -9.91 4.65
N GLY A 184 -0.91 -9.29 3.88
CA GLY A 184 -1.58 -9.95 2.75
C GLY A 184 -2.40 -11.18 3.14
N SER A 185 -2.75 -11.32 4.43
CA SER A 185 -3.29 -12.57 5.00
C SER A 185 -4.81 -12.66 4.89
N PHE A 186 -5.30 -13.64 4.12
CA PHE A 186 -6.74 -13.88 3.97
C PHE A 186 -7.43 -14.28 5.29
N SER A 187 -6.76 -15.06 6.16
CA SER A 187 -7.35 -15.45 7.44
C SER A 187 -7.54 -14.24 8.36
N GLN A 188 -6.56 -13.33 8.40
CA GLN A 188 -6.66 -12.09 9.17
C GLN A 188 -7.72 -11.15 8.59
N ALA A 189 -7.84 -11.09 7.25
CA ALA A 189 -8.92 -10.34 6.60
C ALA A 189 -10.31 -10.81 7.04
N CYS A 190 -10.55 -12.12 7.05
CA CYS A 190 -11.80 -12.70 7.53
C CYS A 190 -12.04 -12.43 9.02
N PHE A 191 -11.00 -12.52 9.86
CA PHE A 191 -11.10 -12.22 11.28
C PHE A 191 -11.53 -10.76 11.53
N VAL A 192 -10.86 -9.80 10.90
CA VAL A 192 -11.15 -8.37 11.05
C VAL A 192 -12.52 -8.02 10.47
N HIS A 193 -12.87 -8.54 9.30
CA HIS A 193 -14.20 -8.31 8.71
C HIS A 193 -15.33 -8.89 9.59
N GLY A 194 -15.15 -10.09 10.13
CA GLY A 194 -16.10 -10.68 11.09
C GLY A 194 -16.19 -9.89 12.40
N PHE A 195 -15.12 -9.22 12.82
CA PHE A 195 -15.16 -8.27 13.93
C PHE A 195 -15.99 -7.02 13.58
N VAL A 196 -15.76 -6.41 12.43
CA VAL A 196 -16.49 -5.23 11.92
C VAL A 196 -18.00 -5.50 11.84
N ILE A 197 -18.41 -6.65 11.31
CA ILE A 197 -19.83 -7.05 11.21
C ILE A 197 -20.46 -7.17 12.61
N ARG A 198 -19.82 -7.91 13.54
CA ARG A 198 -20.36 -8.17 14.89
C ARG A 198 -20.45 -6.92 15.77
N ARG A 199 -19.65 -5.91 15.50
CA ARG A 199 -19.61 -4.65 16.26
C ARG A 199 -20.33 -3.49 15.56
N LEU A 200 -21.12 -3.80 14.53
CA LEU A 200 -22.00 -2.84 13.82
C LEU A 200 -21.25 -1.66 13.18
N PHE A 201 -19.97 -1.84 12.82
CA PHE A 201 -19.24 -0.86 12.00
C PHE A 201 -19.65 -0.91 10.52
N GLY A 202 -20.54 -1.83 10.13
CA GLY A 202 -21.04 -2.05 8.76
C GLY A 202 -21.98 -0.97 8.21
N ASN A 203 -21.74 0.31 8.53
CA ASN A 203 -22.35 1.47 7.88
C ASN A 203 -21.38 2.66 7.84
N GLN A 204 -20.07 2.41 8.01
CA GLN A 204 -19.04 3.43 7.89
C GLN A 204 -18.27 3.20 6.60
N ILE A 205 -18.56 4.02 5.58
CA ILE A 205 -17.99 3.90 4.23
C ILE A 205 -16.46 3.79 4.22
N VAL A 206 -15.78 4.48 5.15
CA VAL A 206 -14.31 4.45 5.27
C VAL A 206 -13.83 3.05 5.68
N VAL A 207 -14.48 2.42 6.66
CA VAL A 207 -14.14 1.06 7.12
C VAL A 207 -14.54 0.04 6.05
N GLU A 208 -15.73 0.17 5.45
CA GLU A 208 -16.19 -0.75 4.39
C GLU A 208 -15.26 -0.72 3.17
N THR A 209 -14.85 0.48 2.74
CA THR A 209 -13.88 0.65 1.64
C THR A 209 -12.53 0.04 1.98
N ALA A 210 -12.06 0.20 3.23
CA ALA A 210 -10.81 -0.42 3.69
C ALA A 210 -10.91 -1.96 3.71
N ILE A 211 -12.07 -2.52 4.02
CA ILE A 211 -12.31 -3.97 3.92
C ILE A 211 -12.36 -4.44 2.46
N VAL A 212 -12.91 -3.66 1.53
CA VAL A 212 -12.83 -3.95 0.08
C VAL A 212 -11.36 -4.03 -0.34
N ASP A 213 -10.54 -3.02 -0.01
CA ASP A 213 -9.10 -3.01 -0.33
C ASP A 213 -8.37 -4.21 0.32
N LEU A 214 -8.72 -4.54 1.57
CA LEU A 214 -8.17 -5.70 2.28
C LEU A 214 -8.39 -7.00 1.50
N TYR A 215 -9.62 -7.27 1.07
CA TYR A 215 -9.90 -8.48 0.30
C TYR A 215 -9.25 -8.46 -1.09
N VAL A 216 -9.17 -7.30 -1.75
CA VAL A 216 -8.43 -7.14 -3.02
C VAL A 216 -6.96 -7.55 -2.83
N LYS A 217 -6.28 -7.02 -1.80
CA LYS A 217 -4.86 -7.27 -1.52
C LYS A 217 -4.56 -8.60 -0.82
N CYS A 218 -5.57 -9.29 -0.30
CA CYS A 218 -5.47 -10.67 0.19
C CYS A 218 -5.81 -11.73 -0.88
N GLY A 219 -6.02 -11.30 -2.12
CA GLY A 219 -6.24 -12.23 -3.23
C GLY A 219 -7.67 -12.76 -3.33
N SER A 220 -8.69 -12.07 -2.79
CA SER A 220 -10.08 -12.53 -2.86
C SER A 220 -11.03 -11.47 -3.41
N LEU A 221 -11.09 -11.40 -4.73
CA LEU A 221 -11.97 -10.47 -5.44
C LEU A 221 -13.46 -10.76 -5.21
N ILE A 222 -13.82 -12.01 -4.92
CA ILE A 222 -15.20 -12.41 -4.61
C ILE A 222 -15.68 -11.73 -3.31
N TYR A 223 -14.88 -11.80 -2.25
CA TYR A 223 -15.25 -11.15 -0.97
C TYR A 223 -15.19 -9.63 -1.09
N ALA A 224 -14.19 -9.09 -1.80
CA ALA A 224 -14.12 -7.66 -2.08
C ALA A 224 -15.40 -7.17 -2.78
N ARG A 225 -15.87 -7.88 -3.82
CA ARG A 225 -17.10 -7.52 -4.53
C ARG A 225 -18.33 -7.60 -3.64
N LYS A 226 -18.47 -8.65 -2.82
CA LYS A 226 -19.60 -8.78 -1.87
C LYS A 226 -19.67 -7.62 -0.90
N VAL A 227 -18.52 -7.19 -0.34
CA VAL A 227 -18.49 -6.05 0.57
C VAL A 227 -18.84 -4.76 -0.18
N PHE A 228 -18.25 -4.55 -1.36
CA PHE A 228 -18.55 -3.41 -2.22
C PHE A 228 -20.04 -3.30 -2.60
N ASP A 229 -20.70 -4.42 -2.90
CA ASP A 229 -22.12 -4.49 -3.25
C ASP A 229 -23.03 -4.12 -2.07
N ASN A 230 -22.57 -4.36 -0.83
CA ASN A 230 -23.31 -4.02 0.38
C ASN A 230 -23.14 -2.55 0.83
N ILE A 231 -22.19 -1.80 0.27
CA ILE A 231 -22.03 -0.37 0.57
C ILE A 231 -23.25 0.38 0.02
N LYS A 232 -24.04 0.98 0.92
CA LYS A 232 -25.30 1.68 0.57
C LYS A 232 -25.06 2.92 -0.28
N GLU A 233 -24.12 3.76 0.15
CA GLU A 233 -23.73 4.99 -0.53
C GLU A 233 -22.25 4.90 -0.88
N ARG A 234 -21.94 4.74 -2.17
CA ARG A 234 -20.57 4.60 -2.65
C ARG A 234 -19.99 5.97 -2.99
N ASN A 235 -18.76 6.22 -2.55
CA ASN A 235 -17.99 7.40 -2.92
C ASN A 235 -16.91 7.04 -3.96
N VAL A 236 -16.24 8.06 -4.49
CA VAL A 236 -15.15 7.94 -5.49
C VAL A 236 -14.08 6.93 -5.07
N ILE A 237 -13.73 6.91 -3.78
CA ILE A 237 -12.70 6.00 -3.23
C ILE A 237 -13.17 4.55 -3.32
N SER A 238 -14.38 4.24 -2.85
CA SER A 238 -14.93 2.88 -2.90
C SER A 238 -15.03 2.31 -4.32
N TRP A 239 -15.45 3.13 -5.29
CA TRP A 239 -15.46 2.77 -6.70
C TRP A 239 -14.05 2.51 -7.24
N SER A 240 -13.13 3.44 -7.01
CA SER A 240 -11.73 3.34 -7.46
C SER A 240 -11.04 2.11 -6.90
N THR A 241 -11.24 1.79 -5.62
CA THR A 241 -10.68 0.59 -4.97
C THR A 241 -11.13 -0.68 -5.69
N MET A 242 -12.43 -0.79 -6.02
CA MET A 242 -12.95 -1.99 -6.68
C MET A 242 -12.53 -2.07 -8.17
N ILE A 243 -12.50 -0.94 -8.88
CA ILE A 243 -12.00 -0.85 -10.27
C ILE A 243 -10.53 -1.29 -10.32
N SER A 244 -9.70 -0.74 -9.42
CA SER A 244 -8.30 -1.11 -9.27
C SER A 244 -8.14 -2.60 -8.94
N GLY A 245 -8.99 -3.12 -8.05
CA GLY A 245 -9.03 -4.55 -7.72
C GLY A 245 -9.29 -5.45 -8.93
N TYR A 246 -10.25 -5.11 -9.79
CA TYR A 246 -10.45 -5.85 -11.04
C TYR A 246 -9.22 -5.79 -11.96
N GLY A 247 -8.57 -4.63 -12.09
CA GLY A 247 -7.35 -4.48 -12.88
C GLY A 247 -6.16 -5.30 -12.34
N LEU A 248 -5.94 -5.27 -11.02
CA LEU A 248 -4.89 -6.05 -10.35
C LEU A 248 -5.08 -7.55 -10.48
N HIS A 249 -6.31 -8.04 -10.67
CA HIS A 249 -6.63 -9.46 -10.79
C HIS A 249 -6.79 -9.94 -12.24
N GLY A 250 -6.56 -9.08 -13.22
CA GLY A 250 -6.64 -9.42 -14.65
C GLY A 250 -8.02 -9.33 -15.28
N HIS A 251 -8.98 -8.71 -14.62
CA HIS A 251 -10.34 -8.59 -15.09
C HIS A 251 -10.64 -7.21 -15.68
N GLY A 252 -9.82 -6.76 -16.63
CA GLY A 252 -9.92 -5.41 -17.23
C GLY A 252 -11.30 -5.08 -17.81
N ARG A 253 -11.95 -6.04 -18.47
CA ARG A 253 -13.33 -5.88 -18.97
C ARG A 253 -14.35 -5.57 -17.86
N LYS A 254 -14.25 -6.27 -16.72
CA LYS A 254 -15.11 -6.01 -15.55
C LYS A 254 -14.81 -4.65 -14.93
N ALA A 255 -13.55 -4.21 -14.94
CA ALA A 255 -13.17 -2.87 -14.51
C ALA A 255 -13.83 -1.79 -15.37
N ILE A 256 -13.87 -1.96 -16.70
CA ILE A 256 -14.56 -1.04 -17.64
C ILE A 256 -16.06 -1.01 -17.40
N CYS A 257 -16.71 -2.16 -17.22
CA CYS A 257 -18.13 -2.22 -16.87
C CYS A 257 -18.42 -1.44 -15.59
N LEU A 258 -17.59 -1.63 -14.54
CA LEU A 258 -17.76 -0.95 -13.26
C LEU A 258 -17.49 0.55 -13.36
N PHE A 259 -16.49 0.97 -14.15
CA PHE A 259 -16.23 2.38 -14.43
C PHE A 259 -17.40 3.04 -15.17
N ASN A 260 -18.02 2.33 -16.12
CA ASN A 260 -19.22 2.83 -16.80
C ASN A 260 -20.42 2.96 -15.87
N GLU A 261 -20.60 2.02 -14.93
CA GLU A 261 -21.61 2.11 -13.87
C GLU A 261 -21.36 3.32 -12.96
N MET A 262 -20.12 3.51 -12.51
CA MET A 262 -19.72 4.64 -11.65
C MET A 262 -20.11 5.99 -12.25
N LYS A 263 -19.91 6.19 -13.56
CA LYS A 263 -20.21 7.46 -14.25
C LYS A 263 -21.67 7.90 -14.11
N ASN A 264 -22.59 6.98 -13.85
CA ASN A 264 -24.01 7.30 -13.68
C ASN A 264 -24.31 7.96 -12.32
N SER A 265 -23.49 7.72 -11.30
CA SER A 265 -23.75 8.18 -9.92
C SER A 265 -22.64 9.01 -9.30
N THR A 266 -21.42 8.90 -9.81
CA THR A 266 -20.22 9.43 -9.15
C THR A 266 -19.20 9.89 -10.18
N LYS A 267 -18.75 11.14 -10.08
CA LYS A 267 -17.72 11.67 -10.98
C LYS A 267 -16.36 11.01 -10.70
N PRO A 268 -15.71 10.40 -11.71
CA PRO A 268 -14.34 9.92 -11.61
C PRO A 268 -13.34 11.03 -11.27
N ASP A 269 -12.29 10.67 -10.55
CA ASP A 269 -11.13 11.52 -10.26
C ASP A 269 -9.85 10.98 -10.92
N HIS A 270 -8.71 11.64 -10.69
CA HIS A 270 -7.41 11.20 -11.19
C HIS A 270 -7.08 9.75 -10.79
N ILE A 271 -7.39 9.35 -9.56
CA ILE A 271 -7.10 7.99 -9.05
C ILE A 271 -7.95 6.94 -9.79
N THR A 272 -9.21 7.28 -10.07
CA THR A 272 -10.12 6.46 -10.86
C THR A 272 -9.55 6.22 -12.26
N PHE A 273 -9.06 7.28 -12.91
CA PHE A 273 -8.48 7.18 -14.25
C PHE A 273 -7.17 6.39 -14.29
N VAL A 274 -6.28 6.57 -13.31
CA VAL A 274 -5.09 5.69 -13.17
C VAL A 274 -5.52 4.23 -13.02
N SER A 275 -6.53 3.96 -12.19
CA SER A 275 -7.02 2.59 -11.93
C SER A 275 -7.58 1.92 -13.19
N ILE A 276 -8.39 2.65 -13.98
CA ILE A 276 -8.98 2.07 -15.21
C ILE A 276 -7.95 1.93 -16.34
N LEU A 277 -7.03 2.89 -16.49
CA LEU A 277 -5.96 2.80 -17.50
C LEU A 277 -4.99 1.66 -17.19
N ALA A 278 -4.64 1.45 -15.92
CA ALA A 278 -3.86 0.29 -15.49
C ALA A 278 -4.61 -1.03 -15.77
N ALA A 279 -5.93 -1.07 -15.55
CA ALA A 279 -6.74 -2.23 -15.87
C ALA A 279 -6.78 -2.52 -17.39
N CYS A 280 -6.86 -1.48 -18.24
CA CYS A 280 -6.72 -1.61 -19.68
C CYS A 280 -5.32 -2.13 -20.06
N SER A 281 -4.26 -1.56 -19.47
CA SER A 281 -2.87 -2.01 -19.69
C SER A 281 -2.68 -3.49 -19.38
N HIS A 282 -3.21 -3.97 -18.25
CA HIS A 282 -3.09 -5.37 -17.83
C HIS A 282 -3.96 -6.36 -18.61
N ALA A 283 -4.88 -5.87 -19.45
CA ALA A 283 -5.78 -6.68 -20.26
C ALA A 283 -5.65 -6.43 -21.77
N GLY A 284 -4.70 -5.56 -22.20
CA GLY A 284 -4.44 -5.27 -23.61
C GLY A 284 -5.54 -4.49 -24.30
N LEU A 285 -6.33 -3.71 -23.55
CA LEU A 285 -7.52 -3.01 -24.04
C LEU A 285 -7.14 -1.63 -24.61
N VAL A 286 -6.50 -1.62 -25.78
CA VAL A 286 -5.92 -0.40 -26.38
C VAL A 286 -6.98 0.65 -26.71
N ALA A 287 -8.08 0.25 -27.35
CA ALA A 287 -9.14 1.17 -27.76
C ALA A 287 -9.80 1.81 -26.53
N GLU A 288 -10.18 0.99 -25.55
CA GLU A 288 -10.82 1.46 -24.33
C GLU A 288 -9.86 2.30 -23.47
N GLY A 289 -8.56 1.99 -23.49
CA GLY A 289 -7.53 2.80 -22.85
C GLY A 289 -7.45 4.22 -23.43
N TRP A 290 -7.44 4.34 -24.77
CA TRP A 290 -7.50 5.65 -25.44
C TRP A 290 -8.81 6.39 -25.17
N ASP A 291 -9.95 5.69 -25.22
CA ASP A 291 -11.25 6.29 -24.93
C ASP A 291 -11.28 6.86 -23.51
N CYS A 292 -10.80 6.11 -22.52
CA CYS A 292 -10.72 6.58 -21.13
C CYS A 292 -9.73 7.75 -20.99
N PHE A 293 -8.54 7.66 -21.58
CA PHE A 293 -7.52 8.71 -21.49
C PHE A 293 -8.01 10.03 -22.10
N ASN A 294 -8.69 9.98 -23.24
CA ASN A 294 -9.23 11.17 -23.90
C ASN A 294 -10.47 11.72 -23.16
N ALA A 295 -11.35 10.84 -22.68
CA ALA A 295 -12.52 11.22 -21.88
C ALA A 295 -12.13 11.99 -20.62
N MET A 296 -10.98 11.68 -20.01
CA MET A 296 -10.46 12.38 -18.83
C MET A 296 -10.42 13.91 -19.02
N SER A 297 -9.87 14.36 -20.16
CA SER A 297 -9.80 15.80 -20.46
C SER A 297 -11.12 16.33 -21.05
N ARG A 298 -11.73 15.55 -21.96
CA ARG A 298 -12.90 15.97 -22.74
C ARG A 298 -14.18 16.05 -21.92
N ASP A 299 -14.42 15.07 -21.06
CA ASP A 299 -15.71 14.85 -20.40
C ASP A 299 -15.66 15.20 -18.90
N PHE A 300 -14.46 15.19 -18.28
CA PHE A 300 -14.28 15.41 -16.84
C PHE A 300 -13.35 16.57 -16.48
N GLU A 301 -12.79 17.27 -17.47
CA GLU A 301 -11.90 18.43 -17.29
C GLU A 301 -10.66 18.14 -16.42
N LEU A 302 -10.24 16.86 -16.34
CA LEU A 302 -9.07 16.45 -15.59
C LEU A 302 -7.85 16.43 -16.51
N LYS A 303 -6.79 17.14 -16.14
CA LYS A 303 -5.53 17.13 -16.90
C LYS A 303 -4.73 15.86 -16.60
N PRO A 304 -4.28 15.09 -17.61
CA PRO A 304 -3.47 13.89 -17.38
C PRO A 304 -2.16 14.21 -16.64
N GLY A 305 -1.95 13.54 -15.51
CA GLY A 305 -0.69 13.54 -14.75
C GLY A 305 0.25 12.39 -15.15
N PRO A 306 1.50 12.36 -14.64
CA PRO A 306 2.52 11.38 -15.04
C PRO A 306 2.08 9.92 -14.94
N GLU A 307 1.27 9.57 -13.94
CA GLU A 307 0.77 8.22 -13.69
C GLU A 307 -0.16 7.74 -14.81
N HIS A 308 -0.95 8.65 -15.39
CA HIS A 308 -1.86 8.37 -16.51
C HIS A 308 -1.05 8.07 -17.77
N TYR A 309 -0.04 8.88 -18.06
CA TYR A 309 0.89 8.65 -19.16
C TYR A 309 1.65 7.33 -18.99
N ALA A 310 2.12 7.03 -17.78
CA ALA A 310 2.79 5.77 -17.49
C ALA A 310 1.91 4.55 -17.79
N CYS A 311 0.61 4.60 -17.44
CA CYS A 311 -0.33 3.53 -17.77
C CYS A 311 -0.54 3.38 -19.29
N MET A 312 -0.62 4.48 -20.03
CA MET A 312 -0.75 4.44 -21.50
C MET A 312 0.50 3.92 -22.20
N VAL A 313 1.69 4.32 -21.73
CA VAL A 313 2.97 3.79 -22.22
C VAL A 313 3.10 2.30 -21.92
N ASP A 314 2.69 1.86 -20.73
CA ASP A 314 2.66 0.44 -20.37
C ASP A 314 1.70 -0.34 -21.29
N LEU A 315 0.50 0.19 -21.55
CA LEU A 315 -0.48 -0.40 -22.45
C LEU A 315 0.04 -0.55 -23.89
N LEU A 316 0.54 0.53 -24.48
CA LEU A 316 1.09 0.51 -25.85
C LEU A 316 2.32 -0.39 -25.94
N GLY A 317 3.20 -0.29 -24.94
CA GLY A 317 4.43 -1.07 -24.85
C GLY A 317 4.16 -2.58 -24.75
N ARG A 318 3.24 -3.02 -23.90
CA ARG A 318 2.88 -4.44 -23.76
C ARG A 318 2.33 -5.04 -25.05
N VAL A 319 1.53 -4.28 -25.80
CA VAL A 319 1.00 -4.71 -27.11
C VAL A 319 2.07 -4.73 -28.22
N GLY A 320 3.24 -4.15 -27.99
CA GLY A 320 4.36 -4.13 -28.94
C GLY A 320 4.43 -2.87 -29.79
N LYS A 321 3.57 -1.88 -29.54
CA LYS A 321 3.57 -0.57 -30.21
C LYS A 321 4.64 0.36 -29.63
N LEU A 322 5.89 -0.11 -29.57
CA LEU A 322 7.01 0.59 -28.92
C LEU A 322 7.28 1.97 -29.52
N LYS A 323 7.23 2.10 -30.85
CA LYS A 323 7.41 3.39 -31.54
C LYS A 323 6.33 4.39 -31.15
N GLU A 324 5.06 3.98 -31.17
CA GLU A 324 3.94 4.82 -30.73
C GLU A 324 4.08 5.21 -29.26
N ALA A 325 4.51 4.28 -28.40
CA ALA A 325 4.76 4.56 -26.99
C ALA A 325 5.87 5.61 -26.79
N PHE A 326 6.96 5.52 -27.55
CA PHE A 326 8.05 6.49 -27.50
C PHE A 326 7.64 7.86 -28.02
N GLU A 327 6.95 7.92 -29.17
CA GLU A 327 6.40 9.18 -29.70
C GLU A 327 5.41 9.82 -28.72
N PHE A 328 4.60 9.01 -28.05
CA PHE A 328 3.68 9.48 -27.02
C PHE A 328 4.42 10.12 -25.84
N ILE A 329 5.54 9.54 -25.41
CA ILE A 329 6.42 10.13 -24.38
C ILE A 329 6.98 11.47 -24.85
N SER A 330 7.46 11.55 -26.10
CA SER A 330 8.01 12.80 -26.66
C SER A 330 6.98 13.92 -26.75
N LYS A 331 5.69 13.59 -26.91
CA LYS A 331 4.59 14.56 -27.00
C LYS A 331 4.00 14.93 -25.63
N MET A 332 4.49 14.37 -24.54
CA MET A 332 3.99 14.68 -23.20
C MET A 332 4.16 16.18 -22.88
N PRO A 333 3.13 16.87 -22.38
CA PRO A 333 3.23 18.28 -21.98
C PRO A 333 3.95 18.46 -20.62
N ILE A 334 4.35 17.35 -20.00
CA ILE A 334 4.99 17.29 -18.68
C ILE A 334 6.23 16.41 -18.76
N ARG A 335 7.22 16.68 -17.90
CA ARG A 335 8.46 15.87 -17.85
C ARG A 335 8.13 14.41 -17.50
N PRO A 336 8.56 13.42 -18.31
CA PRO A 336 8.37 12.01 -18.00
C PRO A 336 9.06 11.63 -16.69
N ASN A 337 8.35 10.91 -15.82
CA ASN A 337 8.90 10.43 -14.55
C ASN A 337 9.44 9.00 -14.68
N ALA A 338 9.93 8.46 -13.57
CA ALA A 338 10.42 7.08 -13.50
C ALA A 338 9.37 6.02 -13.86
N GLY A 339 8.08 6.27 -13.60
CA GLY A 339 7.01 5.35 -13.96
C GLY A 339 6.88 5.18 -15.47
N VAL A 340 6.92 6.29 -16.21
CA VAL A 340 6.83 6.32 -17.68
C VAL A 340 7.99 5.58 -18.33
N TRP A 341 9.23 5.94 -17.99
CA TRP A 341 10.40 5.26 -18.55
C TRP A 341 10.52 3.81 -18.09
N GLY A 342 10.08 3.51 -16.86
CA GLY A 342 10.01 2.14 -16.34
C GLY A 342 9.05 1.24 -17.11
N ALA A 343 7.91 1.78 -17.53
CA ALA A 343 6.95 1.10 -18.39
C ALA A 343 7.56 0.80 -19.77
N LEU A 344 8.21 1.79 -20.40
CA LEU A 344 8.87 1.60 -21.70
C LEU A 344 10.00 0.57 -21.62
N LEU A 345 10.89 0.66 -20.63
CA LEU A 345 11.98 -0.31 -20.43
C LEU A 345 11.43 -1.73 -20.20
N GLY A 346 10.34 -1.85 -19.44
CA GLY A 346 9.64 -3.12 -19.22
C GLY A 346 9.10 -3.72 -20.53
N ALA A 347 8.53 -2.89 -21.40
CA ALA A 347 8.05 -3.29 -22.71
C ALA A 347 9.18 -3.67 -23.68
N CYS A 348 10.29 -2.93 -23.66
CA CYS A 348 11.47 -3.26 -24.47
C CYS A 348 12.06 -4.63 -24.12
N ARG A 349 11.99 -5.06 -22.84
CA ARG A 349 12.34 -6.43 -22.45
C ARG A 349 11.42 -7.47 -23.08
N ILE A 350 10.12 -7.19 -23.14
CA ILE A 350 9.13 -8.14 -23.69
C ILE A 350 9.33 -8.32 -25.19
N HIS A 351 9.63 -7.24 -25.91
CA HIS A 351 9.75 -7.22 -27.37
C HIS A 351 11.20 -7.18 -27.88
N SER A 352 12.17 -7.45 -27.00
CA SER A 352 13.61 -7.51 -27.29
C SER A 352 14.18 -6.29 -28.05
N ASN A 353 13.67 -5.08 -27.77
CA ASN A 353 14.14 -3.85 -28.43
C ASN A 353 15.25 -3.17 -27.61
N VAL A 354 16.50 -3.42 -27.98
CA VAL A 354 17.66 -2.95 -27.22
C VAL A 354 17.86 -1.45 -27.32
N GLU A 355 17.73 -0.85 -28.51
CA GLU A 355 17.97 0.58 -28.73
C GLU A 355 17.05 1.44 -27.85
N MET A 356 15.76 1.12 -27.83
CA MET A 356 14.79 1.87 -27.05
C MET A 356 14.89 1.55 -25.56
N ALA A 357 15.38 0.34 -25.19
CA ALA A 357 15.73 0.01 -23.81
C ALA A 357 16.88 0.87 -23.29
N GLU A 358 17.91 1.11 -24.10
CA GLU A 358 19.05 1.96 -23.73
C GLU A 358 18.58 3.38 -23.40
N VAL A 359 17.76 3.99 -24.27
CA VAL A 359 17.20 5.33 -24.05
C VAL A 359 16.36 5.39 -22.76
N ALA A 360 15.46 4.42 -22.57
CA ALA A 360 14.60 4.37 -21.39
C ALA A 360 15.41 4.18 -20.11
N ALA A 361 16.42 3.30 -20.15
CA ALA A 361 17.27 3.02 -19.01
C ALA A 361 18.13 4.23 -18.63
N MET A 362 18.76 4.93 -19.59
CA MET A 362 19.58 6.11 -19.27
C MET A 362 18.78 7.19 -18.55
N ASN A 363 17.57 7.49 -19.04
CA ASN A 363 16.66 8.41 -18.36
C ASN A 363 16.28 7.93 -16.94
N LEU A 364 16.10 6.62 -16.75
CA LEU A 364 15.83 6.06 -15.42
C LEU A 364 17.04 6.16 -14.49
N LEU A 365 18.25 5.93 -14.97
CA LEU A 365 19.46 6.00 -14.15
C LEU A 365 19.77 7.44 -13.70
N GLU A 366 19.31 8.44 -14.44
CA GLU A 366 19.35 9.84 -14.03
C GLU A 366 18.26 10.18 -12.99
N LEU A 367 17.03 9.66 -13.18
CA LEU A 367 15.89 10.03 -12.35
C LEU A 367 15.87 9.36 -10.96
N ASP A 368 16.34 8.12 -10.86
CA ASP A 368 16.47 7.43 -9.57
C ASP A 368 17.66 6.44 -9.65
N PRO A 369 18.88 6.94 -9.37
CA PRO A 369 20.14 6.20 -9.51
C PRO A 369 20.34 5.09 -8.48
N GLU A 370 19.57 5.10 -7.38
CA GLU A 370 19.76 4.21 -6.24
C GLU A 370 18.95 2.92 -6.37
N ASN A 371 18.09 2.80 -7.38
CA ASN A 371 17.21 1.65 -7.55
C ASN A 371 17.89 0.52 -8.34
N PRO A 372 18.27 -0.60 -7.69
CA PRO A 372 19.02 -1.68 -8.36
C PRO A 372 18.21 -2.38 -9.45
N GLY A 373 16.88 -2.34 -9.38
CA GLY A 373 16.00 -3.04 -10.32
C GLY A 373 16.15 -2.54 -11.76
N ARG A 374 16.46 -1.27 -11.96
CA ARG A 374 16.64 -0.64 -13.29
C ARG A 374 17.90 -1.16 -13.99
N TYR A 375 19.00 -1.23 -13.24
CA TYR A 375 20.26 -1.79 -13.72
C TYR A 375 20.12 -3.28 -14.04
N VAL A 376 19.49 -4.04 -13.14
CA VAL A 376 19.26 -5.47 -13.36
C VAL A 376 18.40 -5.71 -14.60
N LEU A 377 17.40 -4.86 -14.85
CA LEU A 377 16.56 -4.98 -16.03
C LEU A 377 17.35 -4.71 -17.33
N LEU A 378 18.12 -3.62 -17.39
CA LEU A 378 18.97 -3.33 -18.55
C LEU A 378 20.05 -4.42 -18.75
N TYR A 379 20.69 -4.86 -17.67
CA TYR A 379 21.65 -5.97 -17.68
C TYR A 379 21.06 -7.23 -18.31
N ASN A 380 19.85 -7.62 -17.89
CA ASN A 380 19.17 -8.79 -18.42
C ASN A 380 18.82 -8.63 -19.91
N ILE A 381 18.41 -7.43 -20.34
CA ILE A 381 18.14 -7.14 -21.77
C ILE A 381 19.43 -7.34 -22.59
N TYR A 382 20.54 -6.74 -22.16
CA TYR A 382 21.83 -6.91 -22.84
C TYR A 382 22.27 -8.38 -22.92
N LEU A 383 22.16 -9.13 -21.83
CA LEU A 383 22.46 -10.56 -21.84
C LEU A 383 21.59 -11.33 -22.85
N SER A 384 20.28 -11.09 -22.83
CA SER A 384 19.35 -11.78 -23.74
C SER A 384 19.59 -11.45 -25.21
N SER A 385 20.22 -10.31 -25.51
CA SER A 385 20.58 -9.89 -26.88
C SER A 385 22.04 -10.16 -27.24
N GLY A 386 22.78 -10.93 -26.43
CA GLY A 386 24.18 -11.28 -26.68
C GLY A 386 25.20 -10.15 -26.46
N LYS A 387 24.77 -8.97 -25.98
CA LYS A 387 25.61 -7.80 -25.69
C LYS A 387 26.35 -7.94 -24.34
N ARG A 388 27.23 -8.94 -24.24
CA ARG A 388 27.88 -9.32 -22.96
C ARG A 388 28.79 -8.23 -22.40
N LYS A 389 29.48 -7.47 -23.26
CA LYS A 389 30.38 -6.38 -22.84
C LYS A 389 29.61 -5.26 -22.13
N GLU A 390 28.49 -4.86 -22.71
CA GLU A 390 27.59 -3.84 -22.18
C GLU A 390 26.92 -4.32 -20.88
N ALA A 391 26.54 -5.59 -20.81
CA ALA A 391 26.05 -6.19 -19.57
C ALA A 391 27.10 -6.12 -18.44
N ASP A 392 28.36 -6.47 -18.73
CA ASP A 392 29.45 -6.40 -17.75
C ASP A 392 29.73 -4.96 -17.30
N GLN A 393 29.60 -3.96 -18.20
CA GLN A 393 29.70 -2.54 -17.83
C GLN A 393 28.60 -2.12 -16.84
N ILE A 394 27.34 -2.52 -17.07
CA ILE A 394 26.24 -2.24 -16.13
C ILE A 394 26.49 -2.90 -14.77
N ARG A 395 27.01 -4.13 -14.77
CA ARG A 395 27.35 -4.83 -13.52
C ARG A 395 28.48 -4.13 -12.76
N ALA A 396 29.50 -3.65 -13.46
CA ALA A 396 30.58 -2.86 -12.87
C ALA A 396 30.05 -1.54 -12.28
N LEU A 397 29.16 -0.86 -12.99
CA LEU A 397 28.50 0.37 -12.52
C LEU A 397 27.68 0.14 -11.24
N MET A 398 26.91 -0.96 -11.17
CA MET A 398 26.20 -1.34 -9.94
C MET A 398 27.16 -1.53 -8.77
N LYS A 399 28.28 -2.23 -8.98
CA LYS A 399 29.29 -2.48 -7.95
C LYS A 399 29.94 -1.17 -7.48
N GLN A 400 30.26 -0.27 -8.40
CA GLN A 400 30.83 1.05 -8.09
C GLN A 400 29.89 1.88 -7.21
N ARG A 401 28.58 1.79 -7.45
CA ARG A 401 27.54 2.49 -6.67
C ARG A 401 27.11 1.75 -5.39
N GLY A 402 27.72 0.61 -5.08
CA GLY A 402 27.35 -0.19 -3.90
C GLY A 402 25.95 -0.84 -3.99
N LEU A 403 25.34 -0.87 -5.18
CA LEU A 403 24.00 -1.40 -5.39
C LEU A 403 24.01 -2.92 -5.40
N ARG A 404 23.06 -3.53 -4.68
CA ARG A 404 22.92 -4.99 -4.58
C ARG A 404 21.62 -5.45 -5.23
N LYS A 405 21.69 -6.56 -5.96
CA LYS A 405 20.51 -7.23 -6.52
C LYS A 405 19.62 -7.71 -5.38
N ILE A 406 18.33 -7.38 -5.43
CA ILE A 406 17.33 -7.88 -4.49
C ILE A 406 17.09 -9.37 -4.79
N ALA A 407 17.24 -10.22 -3.77
CA ALA A 407 16.95 -11.64 -3.90
C ALA A 407 15.44 -11.88 -4.04
N GLY A 408 15.07 -12.73 -5.00
CA GLY A 408 13.70 -13.17 -5.16
C GLY A 408 13.33 -14.18 -4.08
N HIS A 409 12.24 -13.93 -3.36
CA HIS A 409 11.71 -14.82 -2.34
C HIS A 409 10.18 -14.92 -2.44
N THR A 410 9.66 -16.08 -2.08
CA THR A 410 8.22 -16.33 -2.04
C THR A 410 7.79 -16.60 -0.62
N ILE A 411 6.74 -15.91 -0.18
CA ILE A 411 6.16 -16.04 1.15
C ILE A 411 4.85 -16.83 1.04
N ILE A 412 4.65 -17.77 1.96
CA ILE A 412 3.40 -18.48 2.17
C ILE A 412 3.06 -18.48 3.66
N GLN A 413 1.78 -18.30 3.99
CA GLN A 413 1.30 -18.39 5.36
C GLN A 413 0.45 -19.65 5.54
N ILE A 414 0.84 -20.51 6.47
CA ILE A 414 0.12 -21.73 6.84
C ILE A 414 0.00 -21.80 8.36
N LYS A 415 -1.20 -22.10 8.87
CA LYS A 415 -1.46 -22.23 10.33
C LYS A 415 -0.93 -21.03 11.13
N ASN A 416 -1.16 -19.80 10.63
CA ASN A 416 -0.67 -18.53 11.17
C ASN A 416 0.86 -18.35 11.25
N LYS A 417 1.65 -19.26 10.68
CA LYS A 417 3.10 -19.11 10.55
C LYS A 417 3.46 -18.65 9.15
N VAL A 418 4.38 -17.70 9.07
CA VAL A 418 4.94 -17.20 7.80
C VAL A 418 6.16 -18.05 7.45
N HIS A 419 6.19 -18.56 6.22
CA HIS A 419 7.30 -19.33 5.67
C HIS A 419 7.82 -18.61 4.43
N THR A 420 9.13 -18.39 4.39
CA THR A 420 9.81 -17.72 3.29
C THR A 420 10.71 -18.72 2.58
N PHE A 421 10.59 -18.77 1.26
CA PHE A 421 11.41 -19.61 0.39
C PHE A 421 12.28 -18.73 -0.49
N VAL A 422 13.55 -19.06 -0.58
CA VAL A 422 14.52 -18.47 -1.52
C VAL A 422 15.00 -19.58 -2.43
N ALA A 423 15.33 -19.25 -3.68
CA ALA A 423 15.78 -20.26 -4.64
C ALA A 423 17.05 -20.97 -4.13
N GLY A 424 17.03 -22.31 -4.14
CA GLY A 424 18.13 -23.15 -3.65
C GLY A 424 18.31 -23.20 -2.13
N ASP A 425 17.47 -22.50 -1.34
CA ASP A 425 17.53 -22.58 0.12
C ASP A 425 17.09 -23.95 0.63
N ARG A 426 17.83 -24.47 1.62
CA ARG A 426 17.60 -25.76 2.29
C ARG A 426 17.49 -25.63 3.81
N SER A 427 17.41 -24.41 4.33
CA SER A 427 17.29 -24.12 5.77
C SER A 427 15.94 -24.53 6.37
N HIS A 428 14.91 -24.73 5.54
CA HIS A 428 13.57 -25.04 6.00
C HIS A 428 13.50 -26.46 6.63
N PRO A 429 12.85 -26.67 7.78
CA PRO A 429 12.80 -27.98 8.45
C PRO A 429 12.20 -29.13 7.62
N GLN A 430 11.28 -28.80 6.69
CA GLN A 430 10.65 -29.77 5.78
C GLN A 430 11.29 -29.79 4.38
N THR A 431 12.52 -29.31 4.22
CA THR A 431 13.19 -29.23 2.91
C THR A 431 13.18 -30.56 2.17
N GLU A 432 13.59 -31.67 2.82
CA GLU A 432 13.64 -32.99 2.15
C GLU A 432 12.29 -33.44 1.62
N MET A 433 11.22 -33.25 2.40
CA MET A 433 9.85 -33.56 1.97
C MET A 433 9.41 -32.67 0.81
N VAL A 434 9.72 -31.37 0.85
CA VAL A 434 9.36 -30.42 -0.21
C VAL A 434 10.05 -30.78 -1.52
N TYR A 435 11.34 -31.11 -1.49
CA TYR A 435 12.07 -31.49 -2.71
C TYR A 435 11.58 -32.84 -3.25
N SER A 436 11.37 -33.84 -2.39
CA SER A 436 10.83 -35.14 -2.83
C SER A 436 9.44 -35.02 -3.46
N GLU A 437 8.57 -34.17 -2.90
CA GLU A 437 7.25 -33.94 -3.47
C GLU A 437 7.31 -33.08 -4.74
N LEU A 438 8.26 -32.15 -4.82
CA LEU A 438 8.49 -31.35 -6.02
C LEU A 438 8.84 -32.26 -7.21
N ASP A 439 9.70 -33.26 -7.03
CA ASP A 439 10.06 -34.21 -8.09
C ASP A 439 8.82 -34.97 -8.61
N LYS A 440 7.94 -35.43 -7.71
CA LYS A 440 6.68 -36.09 -8.09
C LYS A 440 5.74 -35.15 -8.82
N VAL A 441 5.63 -33.90 -8.36
CA VAL A 441 4.78 -32.89 -9.00
C VAL A 441 5.30 -32.59 -10.40
N ILE A 442 6.62 -32.40 -10.56
CA ILE A 442 7.27 -32.17 -11.86
C ILE A 442 6.98 -33.33 -12.82
N TYR A 443 7.17 -34.57 -12.38
CA TYR A 443 6.88 -35.75 -13.21
C TYR A 443 5.43 -35.73 -13.72
N ARG A 444 4.46 -35.50 -12.83
CA ARG A 444 3.03 -35.49 -13.20
C ARG A 444 2.65 -34.35 -14.14
N ILE A 445 3.27 -33.17 -14.01
CA ILE A 445 3.00 -32.07 -14.94
C ILE A 445 3.70 -32.25 -16.29
N GLN A 446 4.85 -32.93 -16.33
CA GLN A 446 5.52 -33.29 -17.58
C GLN A 446 4.68 -34.28 -18.40
N GLU A 447 4.02 -35.24 -17.76
CA GLU A 447 3.05 -36.13 -18.42
C GLU A 447 1.88 -35.37 -19.07
N GLU A 448 1.51 -34.22 -18.51
CA GLU A 448 0.50 -33.32 -19.07
C GLU A 448 1.04 -32.37 -20.15
N GLY A 449 2.35 -32.38 -20.41
CA GLY A 449 3.02 -31.58 -21.44
C GLY A 449 3.77 -30.33 -20.95
N TYR A 450 4.07 -30.22 -19.65
CA TYR A 450 4.96 -29.15 -19.16
C TYR A 450 6.40 -29.39 -19.59
N THR A 451 7.01 -28.40 -20.26
CA THR A 451 8.44 -28.36 -20.58
C THR A 451 9.08 -27.11 -19.98
N PRO A 452 10.17 -27.23 -19.20
CA PRO A 452 10.88 -26.07 -18.66
C PRO A 452 11.41 -25.15 -19.76
N ASP A 453 11.25 -23.84 -19.60
CA ASP A 453 11.81 -22.86 -20.55
C ASP A 453 13.20 -22.39 -20.12
N LEU A 454 14.22 -22.97 -20.76
CA LEU A 454 15.65 -22.77 -20.44
C LEU A 454 16.16 -21.37 -20.83
N ASN A 455 15.43 -20.62 -21.68
CA ASN A 455 15.81 -19.25 -22.06
C ASN A 455 15.81 -18.27 -20.88
N PHE A 456 15.13 -18.61 -19.78
CA PHE A 456 15.04 -17.77 -18.59
C PHE A 456 16.17 -17.96 -17.59
N VAL A 457 17.07 -18.93 -17.82
CA VAL A 457 18.31 -19.05 -17.04
C VAL A 457 19.42 -18.31 -17.77
N LEU A 458 19.59 -17.03 -17.42
CA LEU A 458 20.62 -16.16 -17.98
C LEU A 458 22.05 -16.48 -17.48
N HIS A 459 22.23 -17.62 -16.82
CA HIS A 459 23.54 -18.11 -16.39
C HIS A 459 24.17 -18.97 -17.49
N ASP A 460 25.44 -18.72 -17.75
CA ASP A 460 26.27 -19.46 -18.69
C ASP A 460 26.70 -20.80 -18.05
N VAL A 461 25.74 -21.72 -17.94
CA VAL A 461 25.89 -23.07 -17.39
C VAL A 461 25.28 -24.08 -18.36
N GLU A 462 25.66 -25.35 -18.24
CA GLU A 462 25.11 -26.45 -19.06
C GLU A 462 23.57 -26.52 -18.98
N GLU A 463 22.91 -26.95 -20.05
CA GLU A 463 21.43 -27.00 -20.14
C GLU A 463 20.80 -27.82 -18.99
N GLU A 464 21.40 -28.94 -18.59
CA GLU A 464 20.97 -29.73 -17.43
C GLU A 464 21.08 -28.94 -16.11
N THR A 465 22.09 -28.08 -15.99
CA THR A 465 22.26 -27.20 -14.83
C THR A 465 21.24 -26.06 -14.86
N LYS A 466 20.90 -25.52 -16.05
CA LYS A 466 19.82 -24.55 -16.20
C LYS A 466 18.48 -25.13 -15.77
N GLU A 467 18.18 -26.35 -16.19
CA GLU A 467 16.95 -27.04 -15.83
C GLU A 467 16.83 -27.23 -14.31
N ARG A 468 17.90 -27.70 -13.66
CA ARG A 468 17.96 -27.84 -12.19
C ARG A 468 17.75 -26.51 -11.46
N LEU A 469 18.30 -25.41 -11.99
CA LEU A 469 18.13 -24.07 -11.41
C LEU A 469 16.67 -23.59 -11.51
N LEU A 470 15.95 -23.92 -12.58
CA LEU A 470 14.53 -23.59 -12.73
C LEU A 470 13.64 -24.37 -11.77
N TYR A 471 13.97 -25.63 -11.46
CA TYR A 471 13.17 -26.45 -10.55
C TYR A 471 13.20 -25.91 -9.11
N VAL A 472 14.32 -25.33 -8.70
CA VAL A 472 14.49 -24.80 -7.33
C VAL A 472 14.08 -23.34 -7.17
N HIS A 473 13.29 -22.80 -8.09
CA HIS A 473 12.70 -21.47 -7.91
C HIS A 473 11.82 -21.42 -6.66
N SER A 474 11.91 -20.30 -5.93
CA SER A 474 11.20 -20.10 -4.66
C SER A 474 9.69 -20.34 -4.75
N GLU A 475 9.09 -20.03 -5.90
CA GLU A 475 7.68 -20.19 -6.20
C GLU A 475 7.30 -21.66 -6.20
N LYS A 476 8.09 -22.51 -6.88
CA LYS A 476 7.84 -23.96 -6.97
C LYS A 476 7.94 -24.60 -5.58
N LEU A 477 8.97 -24.25 -4.82
CA LEU A 477 9.15 -24.72 -3.44
C LEU A 477 7.98 -24.32 -2.54
N ALA A 478 7.55 -23.05 -2.60
CA ALA A 478 6.45 -22.55 -1.78
C ALA A 478 5.10 -23.18 -2.15
N ILE A 479 4.85 -23.44 -3.44
CA ILE A 479 3.64 -24.15 -3.91
C ILE A 479 3.61 -25.56 -3.34
N VAL A 480 4.70 -26.32 -3.49
CA VAL A 480 4.77 -27.71 -3.02
C VAL A 480 4.62 -27.77 -1.50
N PHE A 481 5.30 -26.87 -0.78
CA PHE A 481 5.08 -26.72 0.66
C PHE A 481 3.61 -26.41 1.00
N GLY A 482 2.96 -25.54 0.22
CA GLY A 482 1.55 -25.24 0.30
C GLY A 482 0.65 -26.45 0.10
N LEU A 483 0.92 -27.27 -0.91
CA LEU A 483 0.17 -28.49 -1.21
C LEU A 483 0.30 -29.52 -0.08
N LEU A 484 1.50 -29.71 0.46
CA LEU A 484 1.79 -30.66 1.54
C LEU A 484 1.10 -30.28 2.87
N ASN A 485 1.03 -28.99 3.18
CA ASN A 485 0.66 -28.53 4.52
C ASN A 485 -0.74 -27.89 4.60
N SER A 486 -1.51 -27.93 3.52
CA SER A 486 -2.88 -27.40 3.47
C SER A 486 -3.91 -28.47 3.10
N GLY A 487 -5.12 -28.35 3.65
CA GLY A 487 -6.19 -29.33 3.46
C GLY A 487 -6.61 -29.50 2.00
N SER A 488 -7.11 -30.70 1.65
CA SER A 488 -7.66 -30.99 0.34
C SER A 488 -8.76 -29.97 -0.03
N GLY A 489 -8.61 -29.32 -1.18
CA GLY A 489 -9.55 -28.30 -1.67
C GLY A 489 -9.32 -26.87 -1.14
N SER A 490 -8.35 -26.61 -0.25
CA SER A 490 -8.08 -25.22 0.16
C SER A 490 -7.38 -24.42 -0.95
N VAL A 491 -7.51 -23.10 -0.96
CA VAL A 491 -6.77 -22.25 -1.90
C VAL A 491 -5.34 -22.03 -1.39
N VAL A 492 -4.34 -22.26 -2.23
CA VAL A 492 -2.92 -21.96 -1.92
C VAL A 492 -2.64 -20.50 -2.26
N ARG A 493 -2.23 -19.68 -1.28
CA ARG A 493 -1.96 -18.24 -1.48
C ARG A 493 -0.50 -17.93 -1.25
N LEU A 494 0.12 -17.26 -2.21
CA LEU A 494 1.55 -16.95 -2.23
C LEU A 494 1.78 -15.47 -2.52
N GLN A 495 2.87 -14.93 -1.99
CA GLN A 495 3.36 -13.61 -2.32
C GLN A 495 4.81 -13.67 -2.78
N LYS A 496 5.07 -13.22 -4.00
CA LYS A 496 6.39 -13.05 -4.58
C LYS A 496 6.78 -11.58 -4.52
N ASN A 497 7.97 -11.28 -4.01
CA ASN A 497 8.48 -9.90 -3.93
C ASN A 497 8.89 -9.32 -5.30
N LEU A 498 9.20 -10.18 -6.26
CA LEU A 498 9.52 -9.83 -7.64
C LEU A 498 8.39 -10.24 -8.58
N ARG A 499 8.54 -9.89 -9.86
CA ARG A 499 7.67 -10.43 -10.90
C ARG A 499 7.96 -11.93 -11.10
N VAL A 500 6.91 -12.75 -11.21
CA VAL A 500 7.02 -14.18 -11.50
C VAL A 500 7.68 -14.36 -12.89
N CYS A 501 8.48 -15.42 -13.10
CA CYS A 501 9.03 -15.72 -14.44
C CYS A 501 8.04 -16.54 -15.27
N VAL A 502 8.23 -16.56 -16.60
CA VAL A 502 7.32 -17.27 -17.53
C VAL A 502 7.24 -18.75 -17.19
N ASP A 503 8.38 -19.39 -16.93
CA ASP A 503 8.43 -20.81 -16.53
C ASP A 503 7.62 -21.09 -15.26
N CYS A 504 7.79 -20.30 -14.19
CA CYS A 504 7.02 -20.47 -12.96
C CYS A 504 5.51 -20.24 -13.19
N HIS A 505 5.15 -19.27 -14.03
CA HIS A 505 3.75 -19.04 -14.41
C HIS A 505 3.15 -20.26 -15.12
N THR A 506 3.87 -20.82 -16.09
CA THR A 506 3.46 -22.05 -16.80
C THR A 506 3.37 -23.24 -15.85
N PHE A 507 4.39 -23.45 -15.01
CA PHE A 507 4.38 -24.47 -13.96
C PHE A 507 3.11 -24.37 -13.08
N MET A 508 2.76 -23.18 -12.62
CA MET A 508 1.56 -22.96 -11.79
C MET A 508 0.25 -23.33 -12.49
N LYS A 509 0.13 -23.09 -13.81
CA LYS A 509 -1.01 -23.54 -14.60
C LYS A 509 -1.12 -25.07 -14.53
N PHE A 510 -0.07 -25.79 -14.88
CA PHE A 510 -0.09 -27.26 -14.87
C PHE A 510 -0.34 -27.83 -13.47
N VAL A 511 0.32 -27.28 -12.44
CA VAL A 511 0.09 -27.73 -11.06
C VAL A 511 -1.37 -27.49 -10.63
N SER A 512 -1.99 -26.36 -10.99
CA SER A 512 -3.40 -26.12 -10.65
C SER A 512 -4.34 -27.19 -11.23
N LYS A 513 -4.04 -27.69 -12.44
CA LYS A 513 -4.77 -28.76 -13.12
C LYS A 513 -4.53 -30.12 -12.46
N VAL A 514 -3.25 -30.51 -12.32
CA VAL A 514 -2.83 -31.82 -11.82
C VAL A 514 -3.16 -32.01 -10.34
N ALA A 515 -2.97 -30.97 -9.52
CA ALA A 515 -3.30 -31.01 -8.09
C ALA A 515 -4.80 -30.81 -7.84
N ARG A 516 -5.57 -30.32 -8.84
CA ARG A 516 -6.97 -29.87 -8.68
C ARG A 516 -7.11 -28.86 -7.54
N ARG A 517 -6.22 -27.88 -7.53
CA ARG A 517 -6.14 -26.84 -6.50
C ARG A 517 -6.09 -25.47 -7.14
N GLU A 518 -6.85 -24.56 -6.57
CA GLU A 518 -6.73 -23.14 -6.89
C GLU A 518 -5.47 -22.58 -6.22
N ILE A 519 -4.66 -21.89 -7.01
CA ILE A 519 -3.42 -21.24 -6.56
C ILE A 519 -3.54 -19.76 -6.88
N ILE A 520 -3.35 -18.90 -5.88
CA ILE A 520 -3.37 -17.45 -6.03
C ILE A 520 -1.98 -16.93 -5.69
N VAL A 521 -1.34 -16.26 -6.64
CA VAL A 521 -0.02 -15.67 -6.46
C VAL A 521 -0.09 -14.18 -6.69
N ARG A 522 0.29 -13.41 -5.68
CA ARG A 522 0.58 -11.99 -5.82
C ARG A 522 2.05 -11.82 -6.18
N ASP A 523 2.33 -11.21 -7.33
CA ASP A 523 3.68 -10.78 -7.67
C ASP A 523 3.86 -9.27 -7.44
N ALA A 524 5.01 -8.72 -7.81
CA ALA A 524 5.30 -7.29 -7.65
C ALA A 524 4.35 -6.34 -8.42
N ARG A 525 3.54 -6.84 -9.36
CA ARG A 525 2.68 -6.04 -10.25
C ARG A 525 1.20 -6.37 -10.12
N ARG A 526 0.84 -7.64 -9.90
CA ARG A 526 -0.55 -8.11 -9.99
C ARG A 526 -0.80 -9.43 -9.26
N PHE A 527 -2.06 -9.85 -9.26
CA PHE A 527 -2.48 -11.20 -8.90
C PHE A 527 -2.62 -12.09 -10.13
N HIS A 528 -2.27 -13.35 -9.91
CA HIS A 528 -2.48 -14.46 -10.83
C HIS A 528 -3.31 -15.50 -10.09
N GLN A 529 -4.50 -15.80 -10.61
CA GLN A 529 -5.35 -16.87 -10.08
C GLN A 529 -5.30 -18.04 -11.05
N PHE A 530 -4.62 -19.11 -10.65
CA PHE A 530 -4.47 -20.33 -11.41
C PHE A 530 -5.54 -21.34 -11.00
N LYS A 531 -6.29 -21.81 -11.98
CA LYS A 531 -7.35 -22.80 -11.79
C LYS A 531 -7.52 -23.63 -13.06
N ASP A 532 -7.55 -24.94 -12.89
CA ASP A 532 -7.82 -25.91 -13.97
C ASP A 532 -6.95 -25.71 -15.21
N GLY A 533 -5.67 -25.34 -15.04
CA GLY A 533 -4.73 -25.14 -16.16
C GLY A 533 -4.75 -23.74 -16.77
N THR A 534 -5.58 -22.84 -16.26
CA THR A 534 -5.71 -21.46 -16.77
C THR A 534 -5.30 -20.44 -15.70
N CYS A 535 -4.95 -19.24 -16.14
CA CYS A 535 -4.65 -18.10 -15.26
C CYS A 535 -5.61 -16.94 -15.55
N SER A 536 -6.03 -16.21 -14.52
CA SER A 536 -6.88 -15.01 -14.67
C SER A 536 -6.28 -13.90 -15.53
N CYS A 537 -4.97 -13.94 -15.82
CA CYS A 537 -4.32 -13.01 -16.72
C CYS A 537 -4.50 -13.33 -18.22
N GLY A 538 -5.02 -14.51 -18.57
CA GLY A 538 -5.15 -14.94 -19.97
C GLY A 538 -3.80 -15.05 -20.70
N ASP A 539 -2.73 -15.36 -19.96
CA ASP A 539 -1.33 -15.36 -20.44
C ASP A 539 -0.83 -13.99 -20.96
N TYR A 540 -1.58 -12.91 -20.68
CA TYR A 540 -1.22 -11.53 -20.95
C TYR A 540 -0.90 -10.80 -19.64
N TRP A 541 0.39 -10.69 -19.29
CA TRP A 541 0.81 -10.13 -18.00
C TRP A 541 2.12 -9.39 -18.05
#